data_AF-A0A502YDG2-F1
#
_entry.id   AF-A0A502YDG2-F1
#
_cell.length_a   1.000
_cell.length_b   1.000
_cell.length_c   1.000
_cell.angle_alpha   90.00
_cell.angle_beta   90.00
_cell.angle_gamma   90.00
#
_symmetry.space_group_name_H-M   'P 1'
#
loop_
_entity.id
_entity.type
_entity.pdbx_description
1 polymer ?
#
loop_
_entity_poly.entity_id
_entity_poly.type
_entity_poly.pdbx_seq_one_letter_code
_entity_poly.pdbx_strand_id
1 'polypeptide(L)'
;KGMVHQAATRDQARSDLVERWDRDRQAEPDASRIILSHTNDEVRALNQAARGRMRAAGDLADDVHVDVERGARNFARGDRVMFLRNERGLGVKNGTLGVIEEVSTQRMTVRTDDGRSVRFDLKDYTHIDHGYAATIHKAQGMTVDRTHILATPGMDAHGSYVSLSRHRDRMDLHYGSDDFATRDRLVRTLSRDRAKDMASDYEQANPAQSFAERRGITFRERVVEIVRRIVPEKLRDRIGELLDGLRSPGDAAPGQDLGRGPGEEDVGAKIGDVGAAPRPDAPARGAQPETDVQVDPEAALRSARTKALVRHARIIDAILSTGNADGQGSPEQMRELRDARNAFEKVRPHGWRDAEAAYVKNPELIPEAGAGRVNRIVLETEIRTGLDTDPSRRADRFVERWQKLDRTSQGQYQAGDMSGYKSTRSAMSDMAKSLERDPQLESLLANRKRELGINVESGRRLGAELAFSHGIGKGRGIGI
;
A
#
# COMPACT_ATOMS: atom_id res chain seq x y z
N LYS A 1 32.55 -1.52 2.40
CA LYS A 1 32.51 -1.52 0.91
C LYS A 1 32.63 -2.98 0.45
N GLY A 2 31.95 -3.41 -0.62
CA GLY A 2 32.03 -4.80 -1.12
C GLY A 2 31.09 -5.83 -0.46
N MET A 3 30.12 -5.37 0.33
CA MET A 3 29.11 -6.21 1.01
C MET A 3 27.75 -6.21 0.29
N VAL A 4 27.61 -5.42 -0.78
CA VAL A 4 26.36 -5.28 -1.53
C VAL A 4 26.61 -5.73 -2.96
N HIS A 5 25.90 -6.76 -3.40
CA HIS A 5 26.10 -7.48 -4.65
C HIS A 5 24.87 -7.36 -5.52
N GLN A 6 25.07 -6.82 -6.72
CA GLN A 6 24.03 -6.69 -7.73
C GLN A 6 24.23 -7.77 -8.78
N ALA A 7 23.15 -8.44 -9.17
CA ALA A 7 23.10 -9.32 -10.34
C ALA A 7 22.06 -8.83 -11.35
N ALA A 8 22.10 -9.38 -12.57
CA ALA A 8 21.14 -9.02 -13.62
C ALA A 8 19.70 -9.41 -13.23
N THR A 9 19.52 -10.60 -12.64
CA THR A 9 18.22 -11.13 -12.23
C THR A 9 18.24 -11.62 -10.78
N ARG A 10 17.06 -11.81 -10.19
CA ARG A 10 16.93 -12.41 -8.84
C ARG A 10 17.50 -13.83 -8.82
N ASP A 11 17.25 -14.61 -9.86
CA ASP A 11 17.74 -15.99 -9.95
C ASP A 11 19.28 -16.03 -10.01
N GLN A 12 19.90 -15.10 -10.75
CA GLN A 12 21.36 -14.94 -10.75
C GLN A 12 21.86 -14.50 -9.37
N ALA A 13 21.21 -13.52 -8.74
CA ALA A 13 21.58 -13.07 -7.40
C ALA A 13 21.52 -14.21 -6.37
N ARG A 14 20.54 -15.12 -6.51
CA ARG A 14 20.40 -16.32 -5.68
C ARG A 14 21.55 -17.30 -5.94
N SER A 15 21.91 -17.55 -7.20
CA SER A 15 23.05 -18.41 -7.54
C SER A 15 24.36 -17.84 -6.98
N ASP A 16 24.64 -16.56 -7.24
CA ASP A 16 25.85 -15.87 -6.78
C ASP A 16 25.95 -15.83 -5.26
N LEU A 17 24.81 -15.66 -4.57
CA LEU A 17 24.72 -15.75 -3.11
C LEU A 17 25.15 -17.13 -2.63
N VAL A 18 24.57 -18.19 -3.20
CA VAL A 18 24.86 -19.56 -2.79
C VAL A 18 26.31 -19.94 -3.08
N GLU A 19 26.88 -19.47 -4.19
CA GLU A 19 28.30 -19.64 -4.49
C GLU A 19 29.22 -18.94 -3.51
N ARG A 20 28.87 -17.72 -3.10
CA ARG A 20 29.63 -17.00 -2.09
C ARG A 20 29.53 -17.67 -0.74
N TRP A 21 28.33 -18.09 -0.34
CA TRP A 21 28.09 -18.84 0.88
C TRP A 21 28.91 -20.15 0.92
N ASP A 22 28.97 -20.89 -0.21
CA ASP A 22 29.74 -22.12 -0.35
C ASP A 22 31.26 -21.87 -0.28
N ARG A 23 31.74 -20.76 -0.88
CA ARG A 23 33.14 -20.35 -0.72
C ARG A 23 33.48 -19.99 0.72
N ASP A 24 32.62 -19.21 1.36
CA ASP A 24 32.84 -18.71 2.72
C ASP A 24 32.76 -19.85 3.75
N ARG A 25 31.90 -20.86 3.53
CA ARG A 25 31.85 -22.05 4.42
C ARG A 25 33.12 -22.90 4.33
N GLN A 26 33.75 -22.98 3.15
CA GLN A 26 34.98 -23.75 2.97
C GLN A 26 36.19 -23.01 3.56
N ALA A 27 36.23 -21.69 3.39
CA ALA A 27 37.30 -20.86 3.93
C ALA A 27 37.30 -20.81 5.46
N GLU A 28 36.13 -20.75 6.09
CA GLU A 28 35.98 -20.62 7.55
C GLU A 28 34.93 -21.60 8.07
N PRO A 29 35.23 -22.91 8.15
CA PRO A 29 34.24 -23.95 8.47
C PRO A 29 33.52 -23.76 9.80
N ASP A 30 34.24 -23.28 10.82
CA ASP A 30 33.74 -23.13 12.19
C ASP A 30 32.84 -21.90 12.40
N ALA A 31 32.85 -20.95 11.46
CA ALA A 31 32.02 -19.75 11.57
C ALA A 31 30.53 -20.08 11.38
N SER A 32 29.69 -19.64 12.31
CA SER A 32 28.25 -19.81 12.17
C SER A 32 27.69 -18.94 11.05
N ARG A 33 26.80 -19.50 10.23
CA ARG A 33 26.27 -18.83 9.03
C ARG A 33 24.81 -19.14 8.75
N ILE A 34 24.10 -18.16 8.20
CA ILE A 34 22.71 -18.35 7.73
C ILE A 34 22.40 -17.46 6.53
N ILE A 35 21.57 -17.99 5.63
CA ILE A 35 20.99 -17.22 4.53
C ILE A 35 19.61 -16.71 4.93
N LEU A 36 19.32 -15.43 4.71
CA LEU A 36 18.06 -14.79 5.06
C LEU A 36 17.33 -14.27 3.81
N SER A 37 16.03 -14.51 3.76
CA SER A 37 15.14 -13.91 2.75
C SER A 37 13.75 -13.63 3.34
N HIS A 38 12.89 -12.95 2.60
CA HIS A 38 11.57 -12.53 3.08
C HIS A 38 10.50 -13.62 2.97
N THR A 39 10.44 -14.35 1.85
CA THR A 39 9.34 -15.30 1.57
C THR A 39 9.76 -16.75 1.80
N ASN A 40 8.78 -17.61 2.10
CA ASN A 40 9.03 -19.04 2.27
C ASN A 40 9.48 -19.71 0.97
N ASP A 41 8.99 -19.25 -0.19
CA ASP A 41 9.35 -19.84 -1.48
C ASP A 41 10.81 -19.55 -1.84
N GLU A 42 11.29 -18.33 -1.60
CA GLU A 42 12.72 -18.02 -1.77
C GLU A 42 13.58 -18.82 -0.79
N VAL A 43 13.13 -18.97 0.46
CA VAL A 43 13.84 -19.79 1.45
C VAL A 43 13.91 -21.26 1.04
N ARG A 44 12.86 -21.82 0.44
CA ARG A 44 12.88 -23.18 -0.10
C ARG A 44 13.89 -23.29 -1.25
N ALA A 45 13.86 -22.35 -2.19
CA ALA A 45 14.80 -22.34 -3.32
C ALA A 45 16.26 -22.21 -2.85
N LEU A 46 16.52 -21.34 -1.87
CA LEU A 46 17.84 -21.15 -1.26
C LEU A 46 18.32 -22.40 -0.52
N ASN A 47 17.45 -23.05 0.26
CA ASN A 47 17.80 -24.30 0.94
C ASN A 47 18.15 -25.41 -0.06
N GLN A 48 17.37 -25.56 -1.14
CA GLN A 48 17.64 -26.54 -2.19
C GLN A 48 18.97 -26.25 -2.91
N ALA A 49 19.23 -24.99 -3.26
CA ALA A 49 20.46 -24.59 -3.93
C ALA A 49 21.69 -24.79 -3.03
N ALA A 50 21.61 -24.40 -1.75
CA ALA A 50 22.68 -24.59 -0.77
C ALA A 50 22.97 -26.09 -0.54
N ARG A 51 21.93 -26.90 -0.36
CA ARG A 51 22.06 -28.36 -0.27
C ARG A 51 22.68 -28.98 -1.52
N GLY A 52 22.31 -28.46 -2.70
CA GLY A 52 22.93 -28.86 -3.97
C GLY A 52 24.44 -28.66 -3.98
N ARG A 53 24.94 -27.54 -3.43
CA ARG A 53 26.39 -27.30 -3.28
C ARG A 53 27.05 -28.25 -2.28
N MET A 54 26.41 -28.49 -1.14
CA MET A 54 26.90 -29.47 -0.14
C MET A 54 27.05 -30.86 -0.76
N ARG A 55 26.07 -31.29 -1.58
CA ARG A 55 26.15 -32.56 -2.31
C ARG A 55 27.25 -32.56 -3.35
N ALA A 56 27.36 -31.51 -4.16
CA ALA A 56 28.39 -31.40 -5.19
C ALA A 56 29.82 -31.43 -4.61
N ALA A 57 29.99 -30.92 -3.39
CA ALA A 57 31.24 -30.98 -2.65
C ALA A 57 31.52 -32.34 -1.97
N GLY A 58 30.55 -33.26 -1.96
CA GLY A 58 30.69 -34.56 -1.28
C GLY A 58 30.50 -34.50 0.24
N ASP A 59 29.96 -33.41 0.78
CA ASP A 59 29.79 -33.19 2.22
C ASP A 59 28.52 -33.86 2.78
N LEU A 60 27.66 -34.40 1.90
CA LEU A 60 26.44 -35.11 2.26
C LEU A 60 26.55 -36.60 1.98
N ALA A 61 26.10 -37.42 2.93
CA ALA A 61 25.91 -38.85 2.71
C ALA A 61 24.67 -39.13 1.84
N ASP A 62 24.30 -40.40 1.73
CA ASP A 62 23.12 -40.84 0.98
C ASP A 62 21.82 -40.25 1.55
N ASP A 63 20.87 -40.02 0.64
CA ASP A 63 19.57 -39.46 0.98
C ASP A 63 18.70 -40.48 1.71
N VAL A 64 18.16 -40.04 2.84
CA VAL A 64 17.11 -40.72 3.57
C VAL A 64 15.82 -39.94 3.40
N HIS A 65 14.81 -40.62 2.87
CA HIS A 65 13.48 -40.05 2.72
C HIS A 65 12.75 -40.04 4.06
N VAL A 66 12.26 -38.87 4.48
CA VAL A 66 11.59 -38.68 5.76
C VAL A 66 10.32 -37.85 5.57
N ASP A 67 9.22 -38.36 6.10
CA ASP A 67 7.97 -37.64 6.20
C ASP A 67 8.00 -36.68 7.40
N VAL A 68 8.12 -35.39 7.12
CA VAL A 68 8.04 -34.32 8.12
C VAL A 68 6.72 -33.56 8.01
N GLU A 69 6.37 -32.79 9.04
CA GLU A 69 5.08 -32.07 9.14
C GLU A 69 4.77 -31.21 7.90
N ARG A 70 5.81 -30.65 7.27
CA ARG A 70 5.71 -29.77 6.10
C ARG A 70 5.89 -30.50 4.76
N GLY A 71 5.55 -31.78 4.74
CA GLY A 71 5.66 -32.68 3.60
C GLY A 71 6.99 -33.41 3.52
N ALA A 72 6.99 -34.52 2.78
CA ALA A 72 8.13 -35.42 2.62
C ALA A 72 9.37 -34.72 2.07
N ARG A 73 10.54 -35.02 2.64
CA ARG A 73 11.85 -34.43 2.27
C ARG A 73 12.97 -35.45 2.40
N ASN A 74 14.04 -35.22 1.66
CA ASN A 74 15.26 -35.99 1.79
C ASN A 74 16.23 -35.26 2.71
N PHE A 75 16.78 -35.99 3.68
CA PHE A 75 17.86 -35.54 4.55
C PHE A 75 19.05 -36.49 4.42
N ALA A 76 20.25 -35.98 4.68
CA ALA A 76 21.47 -36.75 4.69
C ALA A 76 22.30 -36.40 5.93
N ARG A 77 23.21 -37.30 6.33
CA ARG A 77 24.25 -36.93 7.30
C ARG A 77 25.06 -35.75 6.74
N GLY A 78 25.32 -34.75 7.59
CA GLY A 78 25.95 -33.49 7.21
C GLY A 78 24.96 -32.37 6.87
N ASP A 79 23.66 -32.68 6.72
CA ASP A 79 22.67 -31.64 6.41
C ASP A 79 22.51 -30.65 7.58
N ARG A 80 22.41 -29.37 7.23
CA ARG A 80 22.02 -28.31 8.15
C ARG A 80 20.50 -28.30 8.32
N VAL A 81 20.02 -28.32 9.56
CA VAL A 81 18.59 -28.37 9.88
C VAL A 81 18.17 -27.31 10.89
N MET A 82 16.88 -26.97 10.86
CA MET A 82 16.23 -26.07 11.80
C MET A 82 15.04 -26.77 12.46
N PHE A 83 15.00 -26.74 13.79
CA PHE A 83 13.84 -27.16 14.57
C PHE A 83 12.75 -26.09 14.49
N LEU A 84 11.51 -26.50 14.21
CA LEU A 84 10.39 -25.60 13.94
C LEU A 84 9.38 -25.53 15.09
N ARG A 85 9.53 -26.38 16.11
CA ARG A 85 8.67 -26.42 17.29
C ARG A 85 9.49 -26.61 18.56
N ASN A 86 9.07 -25.94 19.63
CA ASN A 86 9.64 -26.13 20.95
C ASN A 86 9.32 -27.55 21.43
N GLU A 87 10.34 -28.28 21.89
CA GLU A 87 10.16 -29.57 22.55
C GLU A 87 11.06 -29.61 23.79
N ARG A 88 10.43 -29.61 24.98
CA ARG A 88 11.13 -29.51 26.26
C ARG A 88 11.92 -30.78 26.55
N GLY A 89 11.39 -31.95 26.17
CA GLY A 89 12.09 -33.23 26.39
C GLY A 89 13.40 -33.34 25.61
N LEU A 90 13.47 -32.69 24.45
CA LEU A 90 14.67 -32.62 23.61
C LEU A 90 15.54 -31.38 23.92
N GLY A 91 15.03 -30.45 24.73
CA GLY A 91 15.69 -29.17 25.01
C GLY A 91 15.89 -28.31 23.75
N VAL A 92 15.03 -28.45 22.74
CA VAL A 92 15.10 -27.67 21.49
C VAL A 92 14.01 -26.61 21.45
N LYS A 93 14.32 -25.47 20.85
CA LYS A 93 13.39 -24.36 20.63
C LYS A 93 13.15 -24.19 19.14
N ASN A 94 12.03 -23.59 18.78
CA ASN A 94 11.77 -23.15 17.41
C ASN A 94 12.86 -22.15 17.00
N GLY A 95 13.54 -22.42 15.89
CA GLY A 95 14.69 -21.68 15.39
C GLY A 95 16.04 -22.25 15.83
N THR A 96 16.09 -23.29 16.67
CA THR A 96 17.35 -23.99 16.97
C THR A 96 17.92 -24.60 15.70
N LEU A 97 19.20 -24.35 15.44
CA LEU A 97 19.94 -24.90 14.30
C LEU A 97 20.87 -26.02 14.75
N GLY A 98 21.15 -26.93 13.82
CA GLY A 98 22.11 -28.01 14.04
C GLY A 98 22.49 -28.72 12.75
N VAL A 99 23.41 -29.66 12.86
CA VAL A 99 23.88 -30.52 11.77
C VAL A 99 23.47 -31.96 12.08
N ILE A 100 22.95 -32.66 11.08
CA ILE A 100 22.59 -34.08 11.19
C ILE A 100 23.88 -34.91 11.30
N GLU A 101 24.03 -35.64 12.40
CA GLU A 101 25.11 -36.63 12.61
C GLU A 101 24.68 -38.02 12.13
N GLU A 102 23.42 -38.37 12.34
CA GLU A 102 22.83 -39.63 11.89
C GLU A 102 21.38 -39.41 11.48
N VAL A 103 20.95 -40.06 10.40
CA VAL A 103 19.55 -40.06 9.96
C VAL A 103 19.17 -41.44 9.45
N SER A 104 17.98 -41.88 9.84
CA SER A 104 17.28 -43.03 9.28
C SER A 104 15.79 -42.68 9.12
N THR A 105 15.00 -43.59 8.57
CA THR A 105 13.54 -43.43 8.42
C THR A 105 12.80 -43.39 9.76
N GLN A 106 13.44 -43.82 10.85
CA GLN A 106 12.83 -43.90 12.18
C GLN A 106 13.42 -42.90 13.17
N ARG A 107 14.71 -42.56 13.06
CA ARG A 107 15.40 -41.74 14.06
C ARG A 107 16.35 -40.75 13.42
N MET A 108 16.57 -39.65 14.12
CA MET A 108 17.53 -38.63 13.72
C MET A 108 18.34 -38.18 14.93
N THR A 109 19.64 -37.99 14.72
CA THR A 109 20.58 -37.43 15.69
C THR A 109 21.12 -36.14 15.10
N VAL A 110 20.90 -35.03 15.80
CA VAL A 110 21.30 -33.68 15.36
C VAL A 110 22.21 -33.06 16.43
N ARG A 111 23.40 -32.63 16.02
CA ARG A 111 24.26 -31.79 16.86
C ARG A 111 23.88 -30.33 16.70
N THR A 112 23.34 -29.73 17.75
CA THR A 112 22.94 -28.32 17.79
C THR A 112 24.16 -27.41 17.90
N ASP A 113 23.98 -26.13 17.54
CA ASP A 113 25.06 -25.14 17.57
C ASP A 113 25.64 -24.87 18.96
N ASP A 114 24.85 -25.13 20.01
CA ASP A 114 25.30 -25.07 21.39
C ASP A 114 26.09 -26.32 21.83
N GLY A 115 26.40 -27.21 20.89
CA GLY A 115 27.23 -28.40 21.09
C GLY A 115 26.51 -29.64 21.61
N ARG A 116 25.19 -29.57 21.86
CA ARG A 116 24.43 -30.73 22.36
C ARG A 116 24.10 -31.69 21.23
N SER A 117 24.13 -32.99 21.51
CA SER A 117 23.60 -34.01 20.60
C SER A 117 22.17 -34.34 20.99
N VAL A 118 21.22 -34.07 20.08
CA VAL A 118 19.79 -34.27 20.27
C VAL A 118 19.35 -35.45 19.41
N ARG A 119 18.93 -36.53 20.07
CA ARG A 119 18.43 -37.74 19.42
C ARG A 119 16.93 -37.88 19.63
N PHE A 120 16.18 -38.10 18.56
CA PHE A 120 14.73 -38.25 18.61
C PHE A 120 14.22 -39.26 17.57
N ASP A 121 13.04 -39.81 17.84
CA ASP A 121 12.29 -40.65 16.92
C ASP A 121 11.40 -39.74 16.04
N LEU A 122 11.39 -40.01 14.74
CA LEU A 122 10.62 -39.25 13.77
C LEU A 122 9.11 -39.42 13.96
N LYS A 123 8.66 -40.48 14.65
CA LYS A 123 7.25 -40.62 15.05
C LYS A 123 6.84 -39.61 16.12
N ASP A 124 7.78 -39.20 16.98
CA ASP A 124 7.53 -38.34 18.13
C ASP A 124 7.79 -36.86 17.78
N TYR A 125 8.70 -36.60 16.83
CA TYR A 125 9.04 -35.24 16.41
C TYR A 125 9.32 -35.14 14.90
N THR A 126 8.39 -34.50 14.18
CA THR A 126 8.44 -34.26 12.73
C THR A 126 8.62 -32.79 12.35
N HIS A 127 8.81 -31.89 13.32
CA HIS A 127 8.79 -30.45 13.10
C HIS A 127 10.19 -29.91 12.77
N ILE A 128 10.77 -30.39 11.67
CA ILE A 128 12.12 -30.06 11.23
C ILE A 128 12.14 -29.73 9.73
N ASP A 129 13.04 -28.85 9.32
CA ASP A 129 13.29 -28.53 7.90
C ASP A 129 14.77 -28.20 7.69
N HIS A 130 15.19 -28.03 6.44
CA HIS A 130 16.53 -27.57 6.12
C HIS A 130 16.78 -26.17 6.71
N GLY A 131 17.99 -26.00 7.25
CA GLY A 131 18.40 -24.83 8.02
C GLY A 131 19.51 -24.00 7.38
N TYR A 132 19.78 -24.18 6.08
CA TYR A 132 20.75 -23.35 5.34
C TYR A 132 20.23 -21.92 5.17
N ALA A 133 18.92 -21.79 4.90
CA ALA A 133 18.21 -20.54 4.74
C ALA A 133 16.98 -20.46 5.63
N ALA A 134 16.65 -19.26 6.08
CA ALA A 134 15.46 -18.98 6.89
C ALA A 134 14.81 -17.66 6.52
N THR A 135 13.53 -17.51 6.87
CA THR A 135 12.86 -16.21 6.73
C THR A 135 13.39 -15.23 7.77
N ILE A 136 13.43 -13.95 7.43
CA ILE A 136 13.88 -12.89 8.35
C ILE A 136 13.09 -12.92 9.68
N HIS A 137 11.79 -13.22 9.63
CA HIS A 137 10.96 -13.39 10.83
C HIS A 137 11.43 -14.53 11.74
N LYS A 138 11.95 -15.62 11.18
CA LYS A 138 12.48 -16.75 11.95
C LYS A 138 13.88 -16.51 12.52
N ALA A 139 14.61 -15.55 11.96
CA ALA A 139 15.92 -15.15 12.45
C ALA A 139 15.86 -14.09 13.57
N GLN A 140 14.67 -13.68 14.01
CA GLN A 140 14.54 -12.71 15.11
C GLN A 140 15.14 -13.28 16.40
N GLY A 141 16.10 -12.56 17.00
CA GLY A 141 16.79 -12.99 18.21
C GLY A 141 17.93 -14.00 17.97
N MET A 142 18.20 -14.37 16.72
CA MET A 142 19.38 -15.14 16.34
C MET A 142 20.59 -14.21 16.18
N THR A 143 21.78 -14.70 16.53
CA THR A 143 23.06 -14.08 16.22
C THR A 143 23.97 -15.15 15.62
N VAL A 144 24.55 -14.87 14.46
CA VAL A 144 25.53 -15.72 13.78
C VAL A 144 26.74 -14.89 13.41
N ASP A 145 27.84 -15.52 13.06
CA ASP A 145 29.08 -14.81 12.70
C ASP A 145 28.92 -14.17 11.31
N ARG A 146 28.26 -14.89 10.38
CA ARG A 146 28.06 -14.44 8.99
C ARG A 146 26.63 -14.56 8.50
N THR A 147 26.17 -13.54 7.77
CA THR A 147 24.85 -13.56 7.13
C THR A 147 24.93 -13.27 5.64
N HIS A 148 24.19 -14.05 4.86
CA HIS A 148 23.90 -13.72 3.46
C HIS A 148 22.43 -13.35 3.33
N ILE A 149 22.12 -12.25 2.69
CA ILE A 149 20.74 -11.74 2.60
C ILE A 149 20.37 -11.62 1.14
N LEU A 150 19.27 -12.25 0.73
CA LEU A 150 18.66 -11.99 -0.58
C LEU A 150 17.58 -10.92 -0.42
N ALA A 151 17.85 -9.72 -0.93
CA ALA A 151 16.87 -8.64 -0.94
C ALA A 151 15.77 -8.93 -1.96
N THR A 152 14.52 -8.74 -1.54
CA THR A 152 13.35 -8.87 -2.42
C THR A 152 12.41 -7.68 -2.22
N PRO A 153 11.55 -7.31 -3.20
CA PRO A 153 10.64 -6.17 -3.09
C PRO A 153 9.65 -6.25 -1.91
N GLY A 154 9.48 -7.44 -1.34
CA GLY A 154 8.66 -7.69 -0.16
C GLY A 154 9.24 -7.13 1.14
N MET A 155 10.54 -6.82 1.18
CA MET A 155 11.21 -6.28 2.37
C MET A 155 10.79 -4.83 2.70
N ASP A 156 11.14 -4.42 3.91
CA ASP A 156 10.87 -3.12 4.51
C ASP A 156 11.97 -2.75 5.52
N ALA A 157 11.83 -1.62 6.19
CA ALA A 157 12.75 -1.12 7.21
C ALA A 157 12.98 -2.12 8.34
N HIS A 158 11.92 -2.76 8.82
CA HIS A 158 12.01 -3.73 9.90
C HIS A 158 12.75 -5.00 9.45
N GLY A 159 12.39 -5.55 8.29
CA GLY A 159 13.06 -6.70 7.71
C GLY A 159 14.54 -6.43 7.40
N SER A 160 14.85 -5.20 6.96
CA SER A 160 16.22 -4.76 6.73
C SER A 160 16.99 -4.64 8.03
N TYR A 161 16.46 -3.94 9.03
CA TYR A 161 17.09 -3.82 10.34
C TYR A 161 17.34 -5.18 10.98
N VAL A 162 16.34 -6.07 10.97
CA VAL A 162 16.47 -7.41 11.51
C VAL A 162 17.53 -8.20 10.76
N SER A 163 17.49 -8.27 9.43
CA SER A 163 18.45 -9.07 8.65
C SER A 163 19.88 -8.56 8.74
N LEU A 164 20.07 -7.24 8.66
CA LEU A 164 21.39 -6.60 8.70
C LEU A 164 22.02 -6.63 10.10
N SER A 165 21.26 -6.88 11.17
CA SER A 165 21.77 -6.93 12.56
C SER A 165 22.04 -8.33 13.11
N ARG A 166 21.92 -9.40 12.31
CA ARG A 166 22.16 -10.79 12.80
C ARG A 166 23.61 -11.25 12.75
N HIS A 167 24.49 -10.52 12.06
CA HIS A 167 25.90 -10.89 11.94
C HIS A 167 26.74 -10.30 13.07
N ARG A 168 27.78 -11.02 13.49
CA ARG A 168 28.85 -10.48 14.35
C ARG A 168 29.99 -9.91 13.53
N ASP A 169 30.40 -10.62 12.47
CA ASP A 169 31.63 -10.32 11.74
C ASP A 169 31.34 -9.74 10.36
N ARG A 170 30.46 -10.39 9.58
CA ARG A 170 30.23 -9.99 8.19
C ARG A 170 28.82 -10.27 7.69
N MET A 171 28.33 -9.35 6.86
CA MET A 171 27.08 -9.48 6.12
C MET A 171 27.31 -9.21 4.63
N ASP A 172 26.70 -10.03 3.78
CA ASP A 172 26.64 -9.82 2.33
C ASP A 172 25.17 -9.77 1.87
N LEU A 173 24.78 -8.64 1.27
CA LEU A 173 23.46 -8.38 0.71
C LEU A 173 23.49 -8.58 -0.80
N HIS A 174 22.58 -9.38 -1.33
CA HIS A 174 22.45 -9.71 -2.74
C HIS A 174 21.09 -9.26 -3.27
N TYR A 175 21.04 -8.73 -4.50
CA TYR A 175 19.78 -8.33 -5.13
C TYR A 175 19.86 -8.41 -6.66
N GLY A 176 18.71 -8.67 -7.29
CA GLY A 176 18.54 -8.66 -8.75
C GLY A 176 18.14 -7.29 -9.28
N SER A 177 18.61 -6.94 -10.48
CA SER A 177 18.29 -5.68 -11.15
C SER A 177 16.87 -5.66 -11.74
N ASP A 178 16.32 -6.84 -12.03
CA ASP A 178 14.91 -7.06 -12.36
C ASP A 178 13.96 -6.64 -11.23
N ASP A 179 14.34 -6.90 -9.97
CA ASP A 179 13.61 -6.43 -8.80
C ASP A 179 13.92 -4.97 -8.45
N PHE A 180 15.19 -4.59 -8.55
CA PHE A 180 15.68 -3.27 -8.19
C PHE A 180 16.58 -2.72 -9.29
N ALA A 181 15.97 -2.06 -10.27
CA ALA A 181 16.69 -1.47 -11.41
C ALA A 181 17.82 -0.49 -11.01
N THR A 182 17.71 0.13 -9.83
CA THR A 182 18.73 1.03 -9.30
C THR A 182 18.93 0.83 -7.80
N ARG A 183 20.12 1.15 -7.32
CA ARG A 183 20.44 1.14 -5.88
C ARG A 183 19.51 2.05 -5.06
N ASP A 184 19.05 3.15 -5.63
CA ASP A 184 18.08 4.04 -4.97
C ASP A 184 16.72 3.34 -4.75
N ARG A 185 16.27 2.48 -5.67
CA ARG A 185 15.05 1.68 -5.47
C ARG A 185 15.23 0.63 -4.37
N LEU A 186 16.41 0.01 -4.30
CA LEU A 186 16.76 -0.89 -3.20
C LEU A 186 16.68 -0.14 -1.87
N VAL A 187 17.38 0.98 -1.74
CA VAL A 187 17.40 1.80 -0.51
C VAL A 187 15.98 2.22 -0.12
N ARG A 188 15.18 2.76 -1.04
CA ARG A 188 13.78 3.15 -0.75
C ARG A 188 12.93 1.99 -0.25
N THR A 189 13.08 0.80 -0.83
CA THR A 189 12.33 -0.38 -0.40
C THR A 189 12.77 -0.83 0.98
N LEU A 190 14.08 -0.93 1.20
CA LEU A 190 14.67 -1.34 2.48
C LEU A 190 14.49 -0.29 3.59
N SER A 191 14.20 0.97 3.25
CA SER A 191 13.90 2.04 4.21
C SER A 191 12.40 2.27 4.42
N ARG A 192 11.53 1.56 3.70
CA ARG A 192 10.08 1.74 3.84
C ARG A 192 9.64 1.25 5.20
N ASP A 193 9.07 2.12 6.03
CA ASP A 193 8.46 1.68 7.28
C ASP A 193 7.14 0.94 7.01
N ARG A 194 7.05 -0.29 7.53
CA ARG A 194 5.81 -1.06 7.65
C ARG A 194 5.62 -1.40 9.12
N ALA A 195 5.31 -0.39 9.92
CA ALA A 195 4.80 -0.64 11.27
C ALA A 195 3.64 -1.65 11.18
N LYS A 196 3.65 -2.65 12.06
CA LYS A 196 2.46 -3.48 12.30
C LYS A 196 1.44 -2.54 12.91
N ASP A 197 0.38 -2.21 12.19
CA ASP A 197 -0.65 -1.32 12.73
C ASP A 197 -1.22 -1.94 14.01
N MET A 198 -1.13 -1.24 15.14
CA MET A 198 -1.88 -1.61 16.33
C MET A 198 -3.30 -1.08 16.16
N ALA A 199 -4.30 -1.85 16.59
CA ALA A 199 -5.70 -1.39 16.54
C ALA A 199 -5.90 -0.04 17.27
N SER A 200 -5.05 0.27 18.25
CA SER A 200 -5.02 1.54 18.99
C SER A 200 -4.52 2.74 18.18
N ASP A 201 -3.75 2.53 17.10
CA ASP A 201 -3.27 3.62 16.24
C ASP A 201 -4.38 4.17 15.32
N TYR A 202 -5.53 3.48 15.28
CA TYR A 202 -6.71 3.86 14.50
C TYR A 202 -7.67 4.81 15.24
N GLU A 203 -7.45 5.12 16.52
CA GLU A 203 -8.36 6.04 17.24
C GLU A 203 -8.15 7.52 16.91
N GLN A 204 -7.07 7.92 16.22
CA GLN A 204 -6.77 9.34 16.00
C GLN A 204 -6.34 9.74 14.58
N ALA A 205 -6.35 8.86 13.57
CA ALA A 205 -5.92 9.23 12.22
C ALA A 205 -6.77 8.62 11.09
N ASN A 206 -7.12 9.49 10.14
CA ASN A 206 -8.00 9.24 9.00
C ASN A 206 -7.48 8.08 8.08
N PRO A 207 -8.17 6.92 8.01
CA PRO A 207 -7.64 5.65 7.47
C PRO A 207 -7.17 5.65 6.00
N ALA A 208 -7.73 6.55 5.17
CA ALA A 208 -7.48 6.53 3.73
C ALA A 208 -6.16 7.19 3.29
N GLN A 209 -5.65 8.15 4.08
CA GLN A 209 -4.41 8.89 3.73
C GLN A 209 -3.17 8.05 4.01
N SER A 210 -3.18 7.40 5.17
CA SER A 210 -2.07 6.63 5.68
C SER A 210 -1.93 5.28 4.96
N PHE A 211 -3.02 4.74 4.37
CA PHE A 211 -2.98 3.57 3.49
C PHE A 211 -2.27 3.86 2.15
N ALA A 212 -2.49 5.05 1.57
CA ALA A 212 -1.94 5.42 0.27
C ALA A 212 -0.49 5.96 0.36
N GLU A 213 -0.17 6.72 1.41
CA GLU A 213 1.16 7.29 1.62
C GLU A 213 2.18 6.23 2.07
N ARG A 214 1.77 5.23 2.86
CA ARG A 214 2.66 4.16 3.38
C ARG A 214 2.94 3.01 2.40
N ARG A 215 2.18 2.91 1.28
CA ARG A 215 2.47 1.98 0.17
C ARG A 215 3.33 2.57 -0.95
N GLY A 216 3.74 3.84 -0.86
CA GLY A 216 4.57 4.47 -1.88
C GLY A 216 3.83 4.94 -3.13
N ILE A 217 2.48 4.94 -3.12
CA ILE A 217 1.66 5.49 -4.21
C ILE A 217 1.68 7.02 -4.12
N THR A 218 2.84 7.58 -4.44
CA THR A 218 3.01 9.02 -4.61
C THR A 218 2.31 9.46 -5.89
N PHE A 219 1.85 10.71 -5.91
CA PHE A 219 1.24 11.40 -7.06
C PHE A 219 1.93 11.13 -8.42
N ARG A 220 3.24 10.87 -8.41
CA ARG A 220 4.05 10.49 -9.58
C ARG A 220 3.55 9.22 -10.28
N GLU A 221 3.06 8.21 -9.56
CA GLU A 221 2.53 6.99 -10.18
C GLU A 221 1.10 7.18 -10.72
N ARG A 222 0.27 8.01 -10.07
CA ARG A 222 -1.11 8.27 -10.51
C ARG A 222 -1.16 9.08 -11.79
N VAL A 223 -0.28 10.09 -11.93
CA VAL A 223 -0.13 10.84 -13.19
C VAL A 223 0.42 9.93 -14.29
N VAL A 224 1.40 9.08 -13.98
CA VAL A 224 1.93 8.09 -14.94
C VAL A 224 0.87 7.06 -15.34
N GLU A 225 -0.02 6.64 -14.44
CA GLU A 225 -1.15 5.74 -14.71
C GLU A 225 -2.20 6.41 -15.61
N ILE A 226 -2.50 7.70 -15.37
CA ILE A 226 -3.33 8.52 -16.26
C ILE A 226 -2.68 8.65 -17.65
N VAL A 227 -1.40 9.00 -17.73
CA VAL A 227 -0.65 9.13 -19.00
C VAL A 227 -0.55 7.79 -19.75
N ARG A 228 -0.34 6.67 -19.03
CA ARG A 228 -0.34 5.30 -19.61
C ARG A 228 -1.69 4.88 -20.18
N ARG A 229 -2.79 5.41 -19.65
CA ARG A 229 -4.15 5.13 -20.12
C ARG A 229 -4.58 6.04 -21.27
N ILE A 230 -4.01 7.24 -21.38
CA ILE A 230 -4.26 8.22 -22.45
C ILE A 230 -3.40 7.94 -23.70
N VAL A 231 -2.14 7.49 -23.56
CA VAL A 231 -1.21 7.32 -24.69
C VAL A 231 -0.88 5.83 -24.92
N PRO A 232 -1.32 5.21 -26.03
CA PRO A 232 -0.94 3.84 -26.39
C PRO A 232 0.57 3.71 -26.61
N GLU A 233 1.15 2.55 -26.26
CA GLU A 233 2.61 2.30 -26.30
C GLU A 233 3.28 2.72 -27.61
N LYS A 234 2.60 2.55 -28.75
CA LYS A 234 3.11 2.82 -30.10
C LYS A 234 3.37 4.30 -30.44
N LEU A 235 2.99 5.25 -29.57
CA LEU A 235 3.26 6.68 -29.75
C LEU A 235 4.44 7.17 -28.90
N ARG A 236 4.86 6.41 -27.87
CA ARG A 236 6.06 6.73 -27.07
C ARG A 236 7.32 6.66 -27.92
N ASP A 237 7.40 5.64 -28.78
CA ASP A 237 8.55 5.43 -29.66
C ASP A 237 8.67 6.55 -30.71
N ARG A 238 7.54 7.04 -31.21
CA ARG A 238 7.48 8.05 -32.28
C ARG A 238 7.82 9.48 -31.81
N ILE A 239 7.64 9.77 -30.52
CA ILE A 239 8.02 11.05 -29.91
C ILE A 239 9.51 11.05 -29.54
N GLY A 240 10.07 9.88 -29.21
CA GLY A 240 11.52 9.70 -29.02
C GLY A 240 12.30 9.92 -30.32
N GLU A 241 11.82 9.36 -31.43
CA GLU A 241 12.48 9.49 -32.75
C GLU A 241 12.52 10.92 -33.30
N LEU A 242 11.56 11.79 -32.93
CA LEU A 242 11.49 13.16 -33.44
C LEU A 242 12.44 14.12 -32.70
N LEU A 243 12.87 13.78 -31.49
CA LEU A 243 13.76 14.60 -30.65
C LEU A 243 15.25 14.26 -30.81
N ASP A 244 15.60 13.07 -31.28
CA ASP A 244 16.99 12.68 -31.60
C ASP A 244 17.55 13.40 -32.85
N GLY A 245 16.70 14.04 -33.64
CA GLY A 245 17.10 14.84 -34.81
C GLY A 245 17.71 16.22 -34.50
N LEU A 246 17.73 16.66 -33.24
CA LEU A 246 18.15 18.02 -32.86
C LEU A 246 19.39 18.08 -31.94
N ARG A 247 20.20 17.02 -31.84
CA ARG A 247 21.46 17.10 -31.09
C ARG A 247 22.64 16.44 -31.78
N SER A 248 23.55 17.28 -32.27
CA SER A 248 25.02 17.15 -32.20
C SER A 248 25.70 18.39 -32.83
N PRO A 249 27.02 18.62 -32.65
CA PRO A 249 27.76 18.79 -31.39
C PRO A 249 28.79 19.96 -31.46
N GLY A 250 29.51 20.24 -30.37
CA GLY A 250 30.91 20.71 -30.46
C GLY A 250 31.28 22.07 -29.84
N ASP A 251 32.14 22.01 -28.83
CA ASP A 251 32.91 23.09 -28.23
C ASP A 251 33.81 23.84 -29.22
N ALA A 252 33.99 25.16 -29.00
CA ALA A 252 35.26 25.87 -29.18
C ALA A 252 35.23 27.25 -28.49
N ALA A 253 36.16 27.48 -27.55
CA ALA A 253 36.62 28.83 -27.17
C ALA A 253 37.72 29.29 -28.16
N PRO A 254 38.02 30.59 -28.33
CA PRO A 254 38.76 31.36 -27.31
C PRO A 254 38.31 32.84 -27.15
N GLY A 255 38.75 33.48 -26.06
CA GLY A 255 38.34 34.83 -25.67
C GLY A 255 39.14 35.99 -26.26
N GLN A 256 38.72 37.22 -25.90
CA GLN A 256 39.59 38.37 -25.69
C GLN A 256 38.88 39.46 -24.88
N ASP A 257 39.71 40.08 -24.04
CA ASP A 257 39.50 41.17 -23.10
C ASP A 257 39.13 42.50 -23.80
N LEU A 258 38.43 43.40 -23.09
CA LEU A 258 38.56 44.87 -23.16
C LEU A 258 37.40 45.51 -22.37
N GLY A 259 37.74 46.09 -21.21
CA GLY A 259 36.82 46.84 -20.37
C GLY A 259 36.49 48.24 -20.89
N ARG A 260 35.57 48.91 -20.17
CA ARG A 260 35.56 50.32 -19.73
C ARG A 260 34.12 50.78 -19.42
N GLY A 261 33.83 51.09 -18.16
CA GLY A 261 32.88 52.16 -17.80
C GLY A 261 33.65 53.47 -17.56
N PRO A 262 33.06 54.56 -17.01
CA PRO A 262 31.65 54.79 -16.61
C PRO A 262 31.15 56.24 -16.94
N GLY A 263 29.97 56.63 -16.42
CA GLY A 263 29.48 58.03 -16.28
C GLY A 263 27.94 58.12 -16.39
N GLU A 264 27.18 58.31 -15.30
CA GLU A 264 26.68 59.61 -14.73
C GLU A 264 25.52 60.21 -15.58
N GLU A 265 24.44 60.84 -15.10
CA GLU A 265 23.96 61.31 -13.78
C GLU A 265 22.47 61.80 -13.91
N ASP A 266 21.92 62.31 -12.80
CA ASP A 266 20.73 63.16 -12.58
C ASP A 266 19.34 62.52 -12.38
N VAL A 267 18.73 62.46 -11.18
CA VAL A 267 18.40 63.43 -10.08
C VAL A 267 17.10 64.21 -10.33
N GLY A 268 16.17 64.13 -9.37
CA GLY A 268 15.03 65.05 -9.27
C GLY A 268 13.90 64.63 -8.34
N ALA A 269 14.10 64.74 -7.03
CA ALA A 269 13.07 64.63 -5.99
C ALA A 269 12.22 65.92 -5.87
N LYS A 270 10.95 65.80 -5.44
CA LYS A 270 10.27 66.83 -4.64
C LYS A 270 9.12 66.27 -3.80
N ILE A 271 9.13 66.64 -2.52
CA ILE A 271 8.16 66.33 -1.46
C ILE A 271 7.39 67.60 -1.09
N GLY A 272 6.13 67.44 -0.66
CA GLY A 272 5.49 68.22 0.42
C GLY A 272 4.15 68.86 0.03
N ASP A 273 3.19 69.15 0.91
CA ASP A 273 2.84 68.74 2.28
C ASP A 273 1.49 69.45 2.65
N VAL A 274 0.80 68.98 3.70
CA VAL A 274 -0.19 69.63 4.61
C VAL A 274 -1.66 69.93 4.19
N GLY A 275 -2.62 69.41 5.00
CA GLY A 275 -3.56 70.31 5.72
C GLY A 275 -5.08 70.08 5.77
N ALA A 276 -5.56 69.31 6.76
CA ALA A 276 -6.72 69.47 7.70
C ALA A 276 -8.16 69.96 7.32
N ALA A 277 -9.15 69.36 8.04
CA ALA A 277 -10.64 69.39 8.01
C ALA A 277 -11.34 70.68 8.61
N PRO A 278 -12.67 70.79 8.96
CA PRO A 278 -13.87 69.90 8.87
C PRO A 278 -15.26 70.56 8.43
N ARG A 279 -16.35 69.77 8.57
CA ARG A 279 -17.83 69.84 8.30
C ARG A 279 -18.63 71.09 8.83
N PRO A 280 -20.00 71.24 8.77
CA PRO A 280 -21.14 70.36 8.35
C PRO A 280 -22.36 71.02 7.61
N ASP A 281 -23.32 70.21 7.10
CA ASP A 281 -24.78 70.25 7.40
C ASP A 281 -25.67 69.51 6.37
N ALA A 282 -26.64 68.75 6.89
CA ALA A 282 -27.59 67.87 6.18
C ALA A 282 -28.89 68.62 5.75
N PRO A 283 -29.85 68.02 5.00
CA PRO A 283 -30.76 67.03 5.59
C PRO A 283 -31.22 65.87 4.66
N ALA A 284 -31.87 64.89 5.29
CA ALA A 284 -32.35 63.63 4.75
C ALA A 284 -33.65 63.73 3.91
N ARG A 285 -33.80 62.83 2.92
CA ARG A 285 -34.90 61.84 2.77
C ARG A 285 -34.84 61.15 1.40
N GLY A 286 -35.00 59.84 1.39
CA GLY A 286 -35.33 59.08 0.17
C GLY A 286 -34.74 57.67 0.14
N ALA A 287 -35.29 56.77 0.95
CA ALA A 287 -35.01 55.35 0.87
C ALA A 287 -35.54 54.76 -0.44
N GLN A 288 -34.69 54.03 -1.18
CA GLN A 288 -35.06 52.87 -1.98
C GLN A 288 -34.02 51.77 -1.75
N PRO A 289 -34.45 50.49 -1.72
CA PRO A 289 -33.73 49.43 -1.03
C PRO A 289 -32.56 48.97 -1.89
N GLU A 290 -31.35 49.05 -1.33
CA GLU A 290 -30.29 48.15 -1.76
C GLU A 290 -30.82 46.74 -1.55
N THR A 291 -30.99 46.02 -2.65
CA THR A 291 -31.31 44.60 -2.62
C THR A 291 -30.07 43.92 -2.07
N ASP A 292 -30.00 43.84 -0.75
CA ASP A 292 -29.06 43.00 -0.02
C ASP A 292 -29.46 41.56 -0.36
N VAL A 293 -28.97 41.08 -1.51
CA VAL A 293 -29.00 39.67 -1.84
C VAL A 293 -28.07 39.04 -0.83
N GLN A 294 -28.63 38.65 0.31
CA GLN A 294 -27.99 37.73 1.23
C GLN A 294 -27.58 36.51 0.39
N VAL A 295 -26.31 36.49 -0.02
CA VAL A 295 -25.76 35.36 -0.76
C VAL A 295 -25.84 34.21 0.22
N ASP A 296 -26.77 33.30 -0.04
CA ASP A 296 -26.91 32.05 0.70
C ASP A 296 -25.49 31.49 0.95
N PRO A 297 -25.04 31.40 2.21
CA PRO A 297 -23.69 30.97 2.54
C PRO A 297 -23.39 29.58 1.97
N GLU A 298 -24.42 28.77 1.75
CA GLU A 298 -24.32 27.49 1.09
C GLU A 298 -24.08 27.62 -0.42
N ALA A 299 -24.70 28.60 -1.09
CA ALA A 299 -24.46 28.92 -2.50
C ALA A 299 -23.04 29.46 -2.75
N ALA A 300 -22.55 30.31 -1.84
CA ALA A 300 -21.17 30.80 -1.88
C ALA A 300 -20.16 29.63 -1.73
N LEU A 301 -20.42 28.71 -0.81
CA LEU A 301 -19.58 27.54 -0.59
C LEU A 301 -19.62 26.56 -1.78
N ARG A 302 -20.80 26.33 -2.37
CA ARG A 302 -20.96 25.53 -3.61
C ARG A 302 -20.17 26.12 -4.78
N SER A 303 -20.21 27.45 -4.95
CA SER A 303 -19.42 28.15 -5.95
C SER A 303 -17.91 28.04 -5.70
N ALA A 304 -17.48 28.20 -4.44
CA ALA A 304 -16.07 28.07 -4.05
C ALA A 304 -15.51 26.65 -4.30
N ARG A 305 -16.29 25.61 -3.98
CA ARG A 305 -15.95 24.20 -4.26
C ARG A 305 -15.79 23.95 -5.76
N THR A 306 -16.72 24.47 -6.55
CA THR A 306 -16.70 24.35 -8.02
C THR A 306 -15.46 25.04 -8.60
N LYS A 307 -15.15 26.25 -8.16
CA LYS A 307 -13.96 26.99 -8.61
C LYS A 307 -12.65 26.26 -8.27
N ALA A 308 -12.56 25.68 -7.07
CA ALA A 308 -11.39 24.91 -6.66
C ALA A 308 -11.19 23.63 -7.52
N LEU A 309 -12.29 22.93 -7.82
CA LEU A 309 -12.27 21.76 -8.70
C LEU A 309 -11.83 22.12 -10.13
N VAL A 310 -12.40 23.17 -10.71
CA VAL A 310 -12.04 23.64 -12.06
C VAL A 310 -10.57 24.08 -12.12
N ARG A 311 -10.09 24.83 -11.12
CA ARG A 311 -8.68 25.26 -11.05
C ARG A 311 -7.74 24.06 -10.95
N HIS A 312 -8.08 23.08 -10.12
CA HIS A 312 -7.29 21.85 -9.96
C HIS A 312 -7.25 21.04 -11.27
N ALA A 313 -8.38 20.88 -11.95
CA ALA A 313 -8.45 20.21 -13.25
C ALA A 313 -7.59 20.89 -14.33
N ARG A 314 -7.63 22.22 -14.44
CA ARG A 314 -6.83 23.00 -15.41
C ARG A 314 -5.32 22.81 -15.24
N ILE A 315 -4.84 22.77 -14.01
CA ILE A 315 -3.41 22.59 -13.74
C ILE A 315 -2.98 21.16 -14.12
N ILE A 316 -3.81 20.15 -13.84
CA ILE A 316 -3.53 18.78 -14.26
C ILE A 316 -3.57 18.66 -15.79
N ASP A 317 -4.54 19.29 -16.45
CA ASP A 317 -4.66 19.32 -17.90
C ASP A 317 -3.45 19.98 -18.57
N ALA A 318 -2.96 21.08 -18.00
CA ALA A 318 -1.74 21.76 -18.44
C ALA A 318 -0.50 20.87 -18.27
N ILE A 319 -0.35 20.18 -17.13
CA ILE A 319 0.76 19.25 -16.88
C ILE A 319 0.73 18.09 -17.89
N LEU A 320 -0.45 17.55 -18.19
CA LEU A 320 -0.60 16.47 -19.17
C LEU A 320 -0.31 16.93 -20.60
N SER A 321 -0.70 18.17 -20.94
CA SER A 321 -0.52 18.74 -22.29
C SER A 321 0.90 19.23 -22.58
N THR A 322 1.71 19.51 -21.55
CA THR A 322 3.07 20.06 -21.67
C THR A 322 4.19 19.12 -21.21
N GLY A 323 3.86 17.90 -20.80
CA GLY A 323 4.83 16.95 -20.25
C GLY A 323 5.88 16.49 -21.27
N ASN A 324 7.15 16.50 -20.87
CA ASN A 324 8.23 15.78 -21.58
C ASN A 324 7.96 14.26 -21.59
N ALA A 325 8.73 13.46 -22.34
CA ALA A 325 8.53 12.00 -22.57
C ALA A 325 8.28 11.14 -21.30
N ASP A 326 8.62 11.64 -20.11
CA ASP A 326 8.36 11.02 -18.81
C ASP A 326 7.01 11.39 -18.14
N GLY A 327 6.19 12.25 -18.75
CA GLY A 327 4.91 12.72 -18.21
C GLY A 327 5.05 13.65 -16.99
N GLN A 328 6.17 14.38 -16.89
CA GLN A 328 6.48 15.23 -15.74
C GLN A 328 6.29 16.71 -16.09
N GLY A 329 5.46 17.42 -15.32
CA GLY A 329 5.31 18.88 -15.41
C GLY A 329 6.52 19.62 -14.83
N SER A 330 6.66 20.90 -15.18
CA SER A 330 7.74 21.77 -14.72
C SER A 330 7.70 21.98 -13.17
N PRO A 331 8.82 22.35 -12.54
CA PRO A 331 8.86 22.66 -11.11
C PRO A 331 7.82 23.72 -10.68
N GLU A 332 7.52 24.68 -11.57
CA GLU A 332 6.52 25.72 -11.37
C GLU A 332 5.10 25.15 -11.40
N GLN A 333 4.77 24.33 -12.40
CA GLN A 333 3.47 23.63 -12.50
C GLN A 333 3.21 22.73 -11.27
N MET A 334 4.26 22.09 -10.76
CA MET A 334 4.20 21.27 -9.54
C MET A 334 3.95 22.10 -8.28
N ARG A 335 4.41 23.36 -8.24
CA ARG A 335 4.12 24.30 -7.16
C ARG A 335 2.68 24.78 -7.24
N GLU A 336 2.22 25.18 -8.43
CA GLU A 336 0.84 25.61 -8.64
C GLU A 336 -0.18 24.51 -8.30
N LEU A 337 0.13 23.26 -8.60
CA LEU A 337 -0.73 22.14 -8.24
C LEU A 337 -0.82 21.94 -6.72
N ARG A 338 0.28 22.11 -5.98
CA ARG A 338 0.26 22.06 -4.51
C ARG A 338 -0.64 23.17 -3.96
N ASP A 339 -0.54 24.37 -4.51
CA ASP A 339 -1.35 25.50 -4.07
C ASP A 339 -2.84 25.29 -4.39
N ALA A 340 -3.17 24.71 -5.55
CA ALA A 340 -4.54 24.35 -5.90
C ALA A 340 -5.12 23.26 -5.01
N ARG A 341 -4.34 22.24 -4.62
CA ARG A 341 -4.76 21.22 -3.64
C ARG A 341 -5.04 21.82 -2.28
N ASN A 342 -4.14 22.68 -1.79
CA ASN A 342 -4.32 23.37 -0.52
C ASN A 342 -5.57 24.25 -0.53
N ALA A 343 -5.84 24.95 -1.63
CA ALA A 343 -7.06 25.75 -1.79
C ALA A 343 -8.32 24.87 -1.86
N PHE A 344 -8.25 23.70 -2.52
CA PHE A 344 -9.38 22.77 -2.62
C PHE A 344 -9.69 22.10 -1.27
N GLU A 345 -8.67 21.69 -0.51
CA GLU A 345 -8.86 21.12 0.84
C GLU A 345 -9.60 22.09 1.78
N LYS A 346 -9.32 23.40 1.68
CA LYS A 346 -9.98 24.45 2.50
C LYS A 346 -11.48 24.58 2.25
N VAL A 347 -11.95 24.31 1.02
CA VAL A 347 -13.38 24.47 0.64
C VAL A 347 -14.14 23.14 0.65
N ARG A 348 -13.42 22.02 0.50
CA ARG A 348 -13.93 20.66 0.60
C ARG A 348 -12.82 19.77 1.17
N PRO A 349 -12.93 19.32 2.43
CA PRO A 349 -12.03 18.32 2.98
C PRO A 349 -11.95 17.11 2.04
N HIS A 350 -10.72 16.72 1.69
CA HIS A 350 -10.40 15.62 0.78
C HIS A 350 -10.88 15.78 -0.68
N GLY A 351 -11.44 16.93 -1.05
CA GLY A 351 -12.07 17.15 -2.35
C GLY A 351 -11.14 16.94 -3.56
N TRP A 352 -9.88 17.37 -3.45
CA TRP A 352 -8.88 17.15 -4.51
C TRP A 352 -8.51 15.68 -4.67
N ARG A 353 -8.56 14.88 -3.60
CA ARG A 353 -8.24 13.44 -3.64
C ARG A 353 -9.34 12.63 -4.33
N ASP A 354 -10.58 13.03 -4.14
CA ASP A 354 -11.72 12.43 -4.82
C ASP A 354 -11.70 12.75 -6.31
N ALA A 355 -11.41 14.00 -6.66
CA ALA A 355 -11.24 14.42 -8.04
C ALA A 355 -10.11 13.65 -8.74
N GLU A 356 -8.92 13.54 -8.13
CA GLU A 356 -7.79 12.81 -8.72
C GLU A 356 -8.07 11.33 -8.95
N ALA A 357 -8.80 10.69 -8.04
CA ALA A 357 -9.16 9.30 -8.25
C ALA A 357 -10.24 9.09 -9.33
N ALA A 358 -11.15 10.06 -9.49
CA ALA A 358 -12.08 10.06 -10.61
C ALA A 358 -11.32 10.22 -11.94
N TYR A 359 -10.30 11.08 -11.99
CA TYR A 359 -9.43 11.26 -13.15
C TYR A 359 -8.66 9.98 -13.54
N VAL A 360 -8.17 9.22 -12.55
CA VAL A 360 -7.50 7.92 -12.82
C VAL A 360 -8.43 6.92 -13.51
N LYS A 361 -9.70 6.88 -13.09
CA LYS A 361 -10.71 5.99 -13.70
C LYS A 361 -11.12 6.46 -15.08
N ASN A 362 -11.42 7.76 -15.19
CA ASN A 362 -11.96 8.41 -16.38
C ASN A 362 -11.14 9.68 -16.70
N PRO A 363 -10.06 9.56 -17.49
CA PRO A 363 -9.18 10.69 -17.78
C PRO A 363 -9.85 11.85 -18.53
N GLU A 364 -10.93 11.59 -19.29
CA GLU A 364 -11.72 12.62 -20.00
C GLU A 364 -12.37 13.65 -19.06
N LEU A 365 -12.52 13.31 -17.78
CA LEU A 365 -13.04 14.23 -16.77
C LEU A 365 -12.10 15.42 -16.52
N ILE A 366 -10.81 15.31 -16.86
CA ILE A 366 -9.80 16.36 -16.65
C ILE A 366 -10.09 17.58 -17.55
N PRO A 367 -10.12 17.46 -18.90
CA PRO A 367 -10.43 18.60 -19.76
C PRO A 367 -11.89 19.07 -19.60
N GLU A 368 -12.83 18.17 -19.29
CA GLU A 368 -14.23 18.55 -19.01
C GLU A 368 -14.35 19.44 -17.76
N ALA A 369 -13.75 19.02 -16.65
CA ALA A 369 -13.74 19.80 -15.41
C ALA A 369 -12.93 21.09 -15.56
N GLY A 370 -11.83 21.06 -16.33
CA GLY A 370 -11.04 22.25 -16.65
C GLY A 370 -11.83 23.30 -17.45
N ALA A 371 -12.73 22.85 -18.33
CA ALA A 371 -13.66 23.70 -19.08
C ALA A 371 -14.86 24.19 -18.25
N GLY A 372 -15.01 23.74 -17.00
CA GLY A 372 -16.13 24.12 -16.11
C GLY A 372 -17.33 23.18 -16.12
N ARG A 373 -17.27 22.06 -16.86
CA ARG A 373 -18.33 21.03 -16.88
C ARG A 373 -18.14 20.06 -15.73
N VAL A 374 -18.61 20.43 -14.54
CA VAL A 374 -18.32 19.71 -13.30
C VAL A 374 -19.34 18.63 -12.90
N ASN A 375 -20.52 18.57 -13.53
CA ASN A 375 -21.62 17.69 -13.08
C ASN A 375 -21.23 16.20 -13.06
N ARG A 376 -20.50 15.74 -14.09
CA ARG A 376 -20.09 14.34 -14.23
C ARG A 376 -19.05 13.92 -13.18
N ILE A 377 -18.06 14.78 -12.92
CA ILE A 377 -17.07 14.53 -11.88
C ILE A 377 -17.65 14.69 -10.47
N VAL A 378 -18.57 15.63 -10.25
CA VAL A 378 -19.27 15.77 -8.96
C VAL A 378 -19.99 14.47 -8.63
N LEU A 379 -20.78 13.93 -9.57
CA LEU A 379 -21.48 12.65 -9.41
C LEU A 379 -20.50 11.48 -9.13
N GLU A 380 -19.40 11.39 -9.87
CA GLU A 380 -18.37 10.36 -9.65
C GLU A 380 -17.68 10.47 -8.27
N THR A 381 -17.43 11.70 -7.81
CA THR A 381 -16.86 11.92 -6.47
C THR A 381 -17.88 11.66 -5.36
N GLU A 382 -19.17 11.95 -5.60
CA GLU A 382 -20.28 11.73 -4.66
C GLU A 382 -20.58 10.24 -4.44
N ILE A 383 -20.42 9.40 -5.47
CA ILE A 383 -20.56 7.94 -5.36
C ILE A 383 -19.50 7.33 -4.43
N ARG A 384 -18.32 7.99 -4.29
CA ARG A 384 -17.21 7.48 -3.47
C ARG A 384 -17.20 8.02 -2.04
N THR A 385 -17.60 9.27 -1.82
CA THR A 385 -17.87 9.80 -0.49
C THR A 385 -19.24 9.35 -0.02
N GLY A 386 -19.37 8.07 0.32
CA GLY A 386 -20.52 7.58 1.08
C GLY A 386 -20.60 8.37 2.38
N LEU A 387 -21.58 9.28 2.46
CA LEU A 387 -21.90 10.20 3.55
C LEU A 387 -21.46 9.75 4.96
N ASP A 388 -20.42 10.37 5.50
CA ASP A 388 -19.78 9.91 6.75
C ASP A 388 -19.57 10.99 7.81
N THR A 389 -20.57 11.84 8.05
CA THR A 389 -20.56 12.71 9.24
C THR A 389 -21.91 12.89 9.93
N ASP A 390 -22.98 12.22 9.49
CA ASP A 390 -24.23 12.19 10.24
C ASP A 390 -24.71 10.73 10.42
N PRO A 391 -24.47 10.15 11.61
CA PRO A 391 -24.96 8.81 11.96
C PRO A 391 -26.47 8.64 11.75
N SER A 392 -27.26 9.70 11.88
CA SER A 392 -28.73 9.65 11.72
C SER A 392 -29.11 9.44 10.25
N ARG A 393 -28.47 10.16 9.33
CA ARG A 393 -28.69 9.99 7.87
C ARG A 393 -28.23 8.63 7.36
N ARG A 394 -27.24 8.02 8.00
CA ARG A 394 -26.82 6.64 7.71
C ARG A 394 -27.89 5.63 8.11
N ALA A 395 -28.51 5.82 9.27
CA ALA A 395 -29.67 5.04 9.69
C ALA A 395 -30.87 5.25 8.74
N ASP A 396 -31.15 6.50 8.32
CA ASP A 396 -32.23 6.80 7.36
C ASP A 396 -32.07 6.04 6.04
N ARG A 397 -30.87 6.08 5.45
CA ARG A 397 -30.60 5.35 4.21
C ARG A 397 -30.66 3.83 4.39
N PHE A 398 -30.23 3.32 5.54
CA PHE A 398 -30.34 1.89 5.83
C PHE A 398 -31.81 1.47 5.82
N VAL A 399 -32.67 2.22 6.50
CA VAL A 399 -34.13 2.00 6.52
C VAL A 399 -34.72 2.12 5.12
N GLU A 400 -34.40 3.18 4.39
CA GLU A 400 -34.92 3.42 3.04
C GLU A 400 -34.55 2.28 2.07
N ARG A 401 -33.28 1.86 2.08
CA ARG A 401 -32.79 0.75 1.25
C ARG A 401 -33.43 -0.58 1.68
N TRP A 402 -33.59 -0.81 2.98
CA TRP A 402 -34.25 -2.00 3.51
C TRP A 402 -35.70 -2.09 3.05
N GLN A 403 -36.48 -1.02 3.19
CA GLN A 403 -37.87 -0.95 2.76
C GLN A 403 -38.03 -1.08 1.23
N LYS A 404 -37.07 -0.55 0.46
CA LYS A 404 -37.07 -0.71 -1.00
C LYS A 404 -36.85 -2.18 -1.40
N LEU A 405 -35.89 -2.86 -0.77
CA LEU A 405 -35.62 -4.27 -1.04
C LEU A 405 -36.77 -5.16 -0.55
N ASP A 406 -37.37 -4.87 0.60
CA ASP A 406 -38.52 -5.61 1.11
C ASP A 406 -39.71 -5.55 0.14
N ARG A 407 -40.10 -4.34 -0.30
CA ARG A 407 -41.16 -4.15 -1.32
C ARG A 407 -40.83 -4.83 -2.65
N THR A 408 -39.57 -4.74 -3.09
CA THR A 408 -39.11 -5.40 -4.33
C THR A 408 -39.22 -6.92 -4.19
N SER A 409 -38.83 -7.48 -3.05
CA SER A 409 -38.92 -8.92 -2.79
C SER A 409 -40.38 -9.40 -2.76
N GLN A 410 -41.28 -8.64 -2.14
CA GLN A 410 -42.71 -8.96 -2.11
C GLN A 410 -43.33 -8.93 -3.51
N GLY A 411 -42.98 -7.92 -4.32
CA GLY A 411 -43.40 -7.82 -5.72
C GLY A 411 -42.88 -8.98 -6.58
N GLN A 412 -41.60 -9.36 -6.42
CA GLN A 412 -41.01 -10.50 -7.12
C GLN A 412 -41.66 -11.83 -6.72
N TYR A 413 -41.98 -12.01 -5.43
CA TYR A 413 -42.68 -13.20 -4.95
C TYR A 413 -44.11 -13.30 -5.52
N GLN A 414 -44.86 -12.19 -5.54
CA GLN A 414 -46.20 -12.14 -6.13
C GLN A 414 -46.19 -12.36 -7.65
N ALA A 415 -45.16 -11.88 -8.34
CA ALA A 415 -44.96 -12.07 -9.77
C ALA A 415 -44.42 -13.46 -10.16
N GLY A 416 -44.11 -14.32 -9.18
CA GLY A 416 -43.54 -15.66 -9.41
C GLY A 416 -42.05 -15.66 -9.81
N ASP A 417 -41.36 -14.52 -9.76
CA ASP A 417 -39.90 -14.43 -9.99
C ASP A 417 -39.12 -14.88 -8.74
N MET A 418 -39.02 -16.20 -8.58
CA MET A 418 -38.28 -16.81 -7.47
C MET A 418 -36.77 -16.56 -7.54
N SER A 419 -36.22 -16.23 -8.71
CA SER A 419 -34.79 -15.97 -8.89
C SER A 419 -34.42 -14.57 -8.40
N GLY A 420 -35.18 -13.56 -8.81
CA GLY A 420 -35.08 -12.19 -8.31
C GLY A 420 -35.39 -12.13 -6.82
N TYR A 421 -36.43 -12.84 -6.36
CA TYR A 421 -36.78 -12.94 -4.94
C TYR A 421 -35.60 -13.42 -4.08
N LYS A 422 -34.94 -14.53 -4.47
CA LYS A 422 -33.79 -15.07 -3.73
C LYS A 422 -32.59 -14.10 -3.74
N SER A 423 -32.32 -13.45 -4.87
CA SER A 423 -31.26 -12.45 -4.98
C SER A 423 -31.50 -11.24 -4.06
N THR A 424 -32.72 -10.69 -4.09
CA THR A 424 -33.13 -9.56 -3.25
C THR A 424 -33.07 -9.93 -1.76
N ARG A 425 -33.54 -11.13 -1.39
CA ARG A 425 -33.43 -11.65 0.00
C ARG A 425 -31.98 -11.87 0.44
N SER A 426 -31.09 -12.29 -0.46
CA SER A 426 -29.65 -12.39 -0.16
C SER A 426 -29.04 -11.02 0.12
N ALA A 427 -29.36 -10.01 -0.68
CA ALA A 427 -28.89 -8.64 -0.45
C ALA A 427 -29.38 -8.07 0.90
N MET A 428 -30.61 -8.40 1.29
CA MET A 428 -31.13 -8.06 2.63
C MET A 428 -30.39 -8.84 3.74
N SER A 429 -30.02 -10.11 3.52
CA SER A 429 -29.20 -10.90 4.47
C SER A 429 -27.86 -10.23 4.75
N ASP A 430 -27.20 -9.77 3.70
CA ASP A 430 -25.88 -9.14 3.81
C ASP A 430 -25.97 -7.76 4.46
N MET A 431 -27.06 -7.02 4.22
CA MET A 431 -27.37 -5.80 4.97
C MET A 431 -27.57 -6.06 6.47
N ALA A 432 -28.32 -7.11 6.84
CA ALA A 432 -28.52 -7.47 8.24
C ALA A 432 -27.22 -7.88 8.93
N LYS A 433 -26.36 -8.67 8.26
CA LYS A 433 -25.03 -9.05 8.78
C LYS A 433 -24.07 -7.87 8.91
N SER A 434 -24.21 -6.84 8.06
CA SER A 434 -23.36 -5.65 8.16
C SER A 434 -23.51 -4.91 9.49
N LEU A 435 -24.66 -5.05 10.18
CA LEU A 435 -24.89 -4.48 11.51
C LEU A 435 -24.01 -5.12 12.59
N GLU A 436 -23.60 -6.38 12.45
CA GLU A 436 -22.68 -7.04 13.40
C GLU A 436 -21.29 -6.38 13.45
N ARG A 437 -20.93 -5.68 12.37
CA ARG A 437 -19.65 -4.98 12.22
C ARG A 437 -19.75 -3.49 12.54
N ASP A 438 -20.96 -2.98 12.82
CA ASP A 438 -21.23 -1.56 13.09
C ASP A 438 -22.20 -1.39 14.27
N PRO A 439 -21.69 -1.51 15.52
CA PRO A 439 -22.51 -1.38 16.73
C PRO A 439 -23.19 0.00 16.88
N GLN A 440 -22.60 1.05 16.31
CA GLN A 440 -23.14 2.41 16.39
C GLN A 440 -24.38 2.56 15.50
N LEU A 441 -24.34 2.04 14.28
CA LEU A 441 -25.51 1.98 13.41
C LEU A 441 -26.60 1.06 13.98
N GLU A 442 -26.21 -0.07 14.58
CA GLU A 442 -27.15 -0.99 15.23
C GLU A 442 -27.92 -0.30 16.37
N SER A 443 -27.23 0.50 17.20
CA SER A 443 -27.85 1.27 18.28
C SER A 443 -28.84 2.33 17.78
N LEU A 444 -28.53 3.02 16.69
CA LEU A 444 -29.42 4.03 16.09
C LEU A 444 -30.67 3.40 15.45
N LEU A 445 -30.53 2.22 14.86
CA LEU A 445 -31.63 1.47 14.27
C LEU A 445 -32.48 0.74 15.31
N ALA A 446 -31.98 0.53 16.53
CA ALA A 446 -32.73 -0.12 17.61
C ALA A 446 -34.00 0.66 18.00
N ASN A 447 -33.99 1.99 17.84
CA ASN A 447 -35.17 2.84 18.07
C ASN A 447 -36.14 2.87 16.87
N ARG A 448 -35.78 2.25 15.74
CA ARG A 448 -36.52 2.29 14.46
C ARG A 448 -36.96 0.91 13.98
N LYS A 449 -37.03 -0.06 14.88
CA LYS A 449 -37.42 -1.46 14.59
C LYS A 449 -38.74 -1.60 13.82
N ARG A 450 -39.73 -0.74 14.13
CA ARG A 450 -41.03 -0.72 13.43
C ARG A 450 -40.89 -0.37 11.95
N GLU A 451 -39.98 0.54 11.60
CA GLU A 451 -39.71 0.94 10.22
C GLU A 451 -39.00 -0.17 9.41
N LEU A 452 -38.39 -1.13 10.10
CA LEU A 452 -37.73 -2.30 9.53
C LEU A 452 -38.65 -3.54 9.50
N GLY A 453 -39.91 -3.41 9.91
CA GLY A 453 -40.90 -4.49 9.91
C GLY A 453 -40.76 -5.48 11.07
N ILE A 454 -40.08 -5.10 12.16
CA ILE A 454 -40.01 -5.92 13.39
C ILE A 454 -41.16 -5.50 14.31
N ASN A 455 -42.14 -6.39 14.49
CA ASN A 455 -43.32 -6.16 15.34
C ASN A 455 -43.28 -6.95 16.66
N VAL A 456 -42.42 -7.96 16.76
CA VAL A 456 -42.29 -8.83 17.95
C VAL A 456 -40.83 -8.86 18.35
N GLU A 457 -40.55 -8.47 19.59
CA GLU A 457 -39.19 -8.49 20.13
C GLU A 457 -38.85 -9.87 20.68
N SER A 458 -37.76 -10.43 20.17
CA SER A 458 -37.28 -11.78 20.50
C SER A 458 -36.07 -11.79 21.42
N GLY A 459 -35.64 -10.61 21.91
CA GLY A 459 -34.47 -10.42 22.77
C GLY A 459 -33.12 -10.61 22.03
N ARG A 460 -33.13 -10.68 20.70
CA ARG A 460 -31.94 -10.88 19.87
C ARG A 460 -31.29 -9.55 19.50
N ARG A 461 -30.01 -9.61 19.11
CA ARG A 461 -29.35 -8.48 18.43
C ARG A 461 -30.11 -8.12 17.16
N LEU A 462 -30.13 -6.83 16.81
CA LEU A 462 -31.02 -6.29 15.79
C LEU A 462 -30.77 -6.93 14.42
N GLY A 463 -29.50 -7.16 14.05
CA GLY A 463 -29.16 -7.88 12.81
C GLY A 463 -29.73 -9.31 12.75
N ALA A 464 -29.70 -10.03 13.88
CA ALA A 464 -30.26 -11.37 13.99
C ALA A 464 -31.79 -11.37 14.07
N GLU A 465 -32.38 -10.32 14.64
CA GLU A 465 -33.83 -10.09 14.69
C GLU A 465 -34.39 -9.79 13.29
N LEU A 466 -33.70 -8.96 12.50
CA LEU A 466 -34.03 -8.68 11.10
C LEU A 466 -33.94 -9.91 10.21
N ALA A 467 -32.88 -10.70 10.36
CA ALA A 467 -32.73 -11.93 9.61
C ALA A 467 -33.82 -12.97 9.95
N PHE A 468 -34.30 -12.97 11.19
CA PHE A 468 -35.32 -13.89 11.66
C PHE A 468 -36.75 -13.47 11.28
N SER A 469 -37.13 -12.21 11.50
CA SER A 469 -38.48 -11.72 11.21
C SER A 469 -38.82 -11.77 9.72
N HIS A 470 -37.80 -11.70 8.86
CA HIS A 470 -37.94 -11.73 7.41
C HIS A 470 -37.61 -13.09 6.78
N GLY A 471 -37.29 -14.12 7.58
CA GLY A 471 -37.02 -15.48 7.08
C GLY A 471 -35.75 -15.60 6.23
N ILE A 472 -34.75 -14.74 6.47
CA ILE A 472 -33.53 -14.56 5.66
C ILE A 472 -32.36 -15.43 6.18
N GLY A 473 -32.56 -16.19 7.27
CA GLY A 473 -31.56 -17.10 7.85
C GLY A 473 -31.46 -18.46 7.16
N LYS A 474 -30.29 -19.12 7.23
CA LYS A 474 -30.09 -20.52 6.78
C LYS A 474 -31.19 -21.41 7.38
N GLY A 475 -31.86 -22.16 6.51
CA GLY A 475 -33.05 -22.94 6.83
C GLY A 475 -32.89 -23.80 8.09
N ARG A 476 -33.83 -23.63 9.02
CA ARG A 476 -34.32 -24.73 9.82
C ARG A 476 -35.20 -25.58 8.91
N GLY A 477 -34.61 -26.63 8.33
CA GLY A 477 -35.38 -27.83 8.05
C GLY A 477 -35.82 -28.41 9.39
N ILE A 478 -37.05 -28.13 9.79
CA ILE A 478 -37.79 -28.90 10.78
C ILE A 478 -38.92 -29.53 10.01
N GLY A 479 -38.89 -30.87 9.97
CA GLY A 479 -40.03 -31.66 9.55
C GLY A 479 -41.21 -31.38 10.48
N ILE A 480 -42.35 -31.14 9.86
CA ILE A 480 -43.64 -31.71 10.24
C ILE A 480 -44.15 -32.40 8.97
#